data_AF-A0A9Q3DEI7-F1
#
_entry.id   AF-A0A9Q3DEI7-F1
#
_cell.length_a   1.000
_cell.length_b   1.000
_cell.length_c   1.000
_cell.angle_alpha   90.00
_cell.angle_beta   90.00
_cell.angle_gamma   90.00
#
_symmetry.space_group_name_H-M   'P 1'
#
loop_
_entity.id
_entity.type
_entity.pdbx_description
1 polymer ?
#
loop_
_entity_poly.entity_id
_entity_poly.type
_entity_poly.pdbx_seq_one_letter_code
_entity_poly.pdbx_strand_id
1 'polypeptide(L)'
;MPEIPIDIRDSSSDEEVIKAKMTKLTRTNWVQWSCQFENYLISKGMDDLLYPPSEDVKKTVKFKKRNGGALTLLWSSVSTEFEGVLLNNKSSFYNCWVGLGNCCGKNSVVAIC
;
A
#
# COMPACT_ATOMS: atom_id res chain seq x y z
N MET A 1 25.03 -9.01 38.72
CA MET A 1 24.85 -8.08 37.58
C MET A 1 23.35 -7.99 37.34
N PRO A 2 22.71 -6.82 37.42
CA PRO A 2 21.30 -6.70 37.07
C PRO A 2 21.15 -6.69 35.53
N GLU A 3 20.31 -7.58 35.01
CA GLU A 3 19.93 -7.61 33.60
C GLU A 3 18.96 -6.46 33.30
N ILE A 4 19.28 -5.69 32.26
CA ILE A 4 18.48 -4.56 31.78
C ILE A 4 17.25 -5.14 31.04
N PRO A 5 16.02 -4.68 31.34
CA PRO A 5 14.85 -5.12 30.57
C PRO A 5 15.00 -4.60 29.13
N ILE A 6 15.02 -5.51 28.16
CA ILE A 6 14.86 -5.18 26.75
C ILE A 6 13.39 -4.78 26.59
N ASP A 7 13.14 -3.47 26.52
CA ASP A 7 11.85 -2.90 26.18
C ASP A 7 11.50 -3.32 24.74
N ILE A 8 10.69 -4.37 24.61
CA ILE A 8 10.13 -4.82 23.33
C ILE A 8 9.08 -3.78 22.94
N ARG A 9 9.54 -2.69 22.31
CA ARG A 9 8.65 -1.63 21.86
C ARG A 9 7.71 -2.20 20.79
N ASP A 10 6.44 -2.14 21.12
CA ASP A 10 5.31 -2.79 20.45
C ASP A 10 5.06 -2.20 19.05
N SER A 11 5.73 -2.74 18.02
CA SER A 11 5.54 -2.32 16.63
C SER A 11 4.15 -2.64 16.09
N SER A 12 3.33 -3.41 16.83
CA SER A 12 1.97 -3.79 16.44
C SER A 12 0.99 -2.62 16.60
N SER A 13 1.12 -1.81 17.66
CA SER A 13 0.19 -0.73 17.95
C SER A 13 0.19 0.36 16.88
N ASP A 14 1.36 0.71 16.35
CA ASP A 14 1.48 1.78 15.35
C ASP A 14 0.83 1.40 14.02
N GLU A 15 0.92 0.13 13.61
CA GLU A 15 0.30 -0.35 12.37
C GLU A 15 -1.23 -0.37 12.46
N GLU A 16 -1.79 -0.74 13.62
CA GLU A 16 -3.23 -0.70 13.84
C GLU A 16 -3.76 0.73 13.92
N VAL A 17 -3.03 1.64 14.58
CA VAL A 17 -3.41 3.07 14.64
C VAL A 17 -3.41 3.69 13.26
N ILE A 18 -2.46 3.35 12.39
CA ILE A 18 -2.42 3.88 11.03
C ILE A 18 -3.55 3.27 10.17
N LYS A 19 -3.78 1.95 10.26
CA LYS A 19 -4.94 1.30 9.62
C LYS A 19 -6.27 1.94 10.04
N ALA A 20 -6.40 2.32 11.32
CA ALA A 20 -7.60 2.95 11.85
C ALA A 20 -7.77 4.42 11.40
N LYS A 21 -6.67 5.13 11.09
CA LYS A 21 -6.70 6.55 10.70
C LYS A 21 -6.77 6.78 9.20
N MET A 22 -6.38 5.78 8.40
CA MET A 22 -6.41 5.92 6.95
C MET A 22 -7.84 5.92 6.43
N THR A 23 -8.20 6.95 5.67
CA THR A 23 -9.51 7.00 5.00
C THR A 23 -9.61 5.85 4.00
N LYS A 24 -10.79 5.23 3.81
CA LYS A 24 -10.95 4.23 2.75
C LYS A 24 -10.91 4.89 1.36
N LEU A 25 -10.23 4.26 0.41
CA LEU A 25 -10.22 4.71 -0.98
C LEU A 25 -11.63 4.59 -1.57
N THR A 26 -12.09 5.68 -2.18
CA THR A 26 -13.27 5.75 -3.04
C THR A 26 -12.84 6.32 -4.40
N ARG A 27 -13.72 6.24 -5.41
CA ARG A 27 -13.44 6.85 -6.73
C ARG A 27 -13.16 8.36 -6.69
N THR A 28 -13.59 9.06 -5.65
CA THR A 28 -13.52 10.53 -5.57
C THR A 28 -12.36 11.07 -4.73
N ASN A 29 -11.73 10.24 -3.90
CA ASN A 29 -10.72 10.70 -2.95
C ASN A 29 -9.29 10.21 -3.26
N TRP A 30 -9.05 9.70 -4.47
CA TRP A 30 -7.76 9.13 -4.88
C TRP A 30 -6.55 10.00 -4.54
N VAL A 31 -6.58 11.30 -4.84
CA VAL A 31 -5.43 12.20 -4.60
C VAL A 31 -5.07 12.26 -3.12
N GLN A 32 -6.07 12.48 -2.26
CA GLN A 32 -5.84 12.55 -0.81
C GLN A 32 -5.42 11.19 -0.25
N TRP A 33 -6.11 10.13 -0.67
CA TRP A 33 -5.86 8.78 -0.21
C TRP A 33 -4.46 8.29 -0.61
N SER A 34 -4.07 8.48 -1.87
CA SER A 34 -2.77 8.05 -2.38
C SER A 34 -1.63 8.79 -1.68
N CYS A 35 -1.76 10.09 -1.45
CA CYS A 35 -0.78 10.86 -0.68
C CYS A 35 -0.59 10.31 0.75
N GLN A 36 -1.68 9.94 1.44
CA GLN A 36 -1.59 9.30 2.76
C GLN A 36 -0.89 7.93 2.68
N PHE A 37 -1.21 7.13 1.66
CA PHE A 37 -0.61 5.81 1.46
C PHE A 37 0.88 5.89 1.14
N GLU A 38 1.27 6.79 0.25
CA GLU A 38 2.66 7.03 -0.14
C GLU A 38 3.49 7.47 1.07
N ASN A 39 2.98 8.42 1.86
CA ASN A 39 3.64 8.86 3.09
C ASN A 39 3.82 7.71 4.10
N TYR A 40 2.83 6.82 4.21
CA TYR A 40 2.98 5.61 5.02
C TYR A 40 4.11 4.72 4.51
N LEU A 41 4.15 4.42 3.21
CA LEU A 41 5.20 3.58 2.62
C LEU A 41 6.58 4.19 2.82
N ILE A 42 6.73 5.51 2.61
CA ILE A 42 7.98 6.24 2.85
C ILE A 42 8.40 6.11 4.32
N SER A 43 7.49 6.29 5.28
CA SER A 43 7.79 6.17 6.71
C SER A 43 8.28 4.76 7.12
N LYS A 44 7.95 3.75 6.32
CA LYS A 44 8.34 2.35 6.52
C LYS A 44 9.50 1.90 5.62
N GLY A 45 10.08 2.78 4.79
CA GLY A 45 11.12 2.43 3.82
C GLY A 45 10.67 1.41 2.76
N MET A 46 9.43 1.59 2.30
CA MET A 46 8.75 0.75 1.29
C MET A 46 8.33 1.55 0.06
N ASP A 47 8.84 2.76 -0.12
CA ASP A 47 8.59 3.64 -1.26
C ASP A 47 9.00 3.02 -2.60
N ASP A 48 9.96 2.09 -2.59
CA ASP A 48 10.36 1.32 -3.77
C ASP A 48 9.21 0.49 -4.37
N LEU A 49 8.16 0.17 -3.60
CA LEU A 49 7.00 -0.58 -4.07
C LEU A 49 6.08 0.24 -5.00
N LEU A 50 6.23 1.57 -5.02
CA LEU A 50 5.46 2.46 -5.91
C LEU A 50 5.96 2.40 -7.36
N TYR A 51 7.10 1.75 -7.60
CA TYR A 51 7.75 1.63 -8.89
C TYR A 51 7.76 0.17 -9.37
N PRO A 52 7.84 -0.08 -10.69
CA PRO A 52 7.95 -1.44 -11.20
C PRO A 52 9.25 -2.10 -10.68
N PRO A 53 9.16 -3.23 -9.97
CA PRO A 53 10.35 -3.93 -9.48
C PRO A 53 10.96 -4.79 -10.59
N SER A 54 12.29 -4.93 -10.59
CA SER A 54 12.98 -5.88 -11.48
C SER A 54 12.70 -7.33 -11.08
N GLU A 55 12.89 -8.26 -12.02
CA GLU A 55 12.63 -9.69 -11.80
C GLU A 55 13.49 -10.29 -10.68
N ASP A 56 14.73 -9.82 -10.51
CA ASP A 56 15.61 -10.29 -9.45
C ASP A 56 15.17 -9.77 -8.07
N VAL A 57 14.73 -8.51 -8.00
CA VAL A 57 14.18 -7.93 -6.77
C VAL A 57 12.93 -8.70 -6.32
N LYS A 58 12.02 -9.05 -7.25
CA LYS A 58 10.80 -9.82 -6.96
C LYS A 58 11.08 -11.17 -6.28
N LYS A 59 12.23 -11.78 -6.56
CA LYS A 59 12.61 -13.09 -5.99
C LYS A 59 13.11 -12.98 -4.55
N THR A 60 13.59 -11.81 -4.13
CA THR A 60 14.15 -11.62 -2.79
C THR A 60 13.09 -11.79 -1.70
N VAL A 61 13.48 -12.41 -0.58
CA VAL A 61 12.61 -12.58 0.60
C VAL A 61 12.18 -11.22 1.15
N LYS A 62 13.10 -10.24 1.15
CA LYS A 62 12.82 -8.86 1.59
C LYS A 62 11.71 -8.22 0.78
N PHE A 63 11.75 -8.33 -0.55
CA PHE A 63 10.70 -7.80 -1.40
C PHE A 63 9.36 -8.49 -1.14
N LYS A 64 9.33 -9.84 -1.13
CA LYS A 64 8.09 -10.60 -0.90
C LYS A 64 7.40 -10.22 0.40
N LYS A 65 8.17 -10.06 1.49
CA LYS A 65 7.65 -9.64 2.80
C LYS A 65 7.02 -8.23 2.74
N ARG A 66 7.73 -7.26 2.15
CA ARG A 66 7.24 -5.88 2.01
C ARG A 66 6.02 -5.79 1.10
N ASN A 67 6.07 -6.45 -0.06
CA ASN A 67 4.94 -6.52 -1.00
C ASN A 67 3.70 -7.14 -0.33
N GLY A 68 3.86 -8.23 0.42
CA GLY A 68 2.77 -8.85 1.18
C GLY A 68 2.18 -7.91 2.24
N GLY A 69 3.01 -7.27 3.05
CA GLY A 69 2.55 -6.32 4.07
C GLY A 69 1.83 -5.10 3.48
N ALA A 70 2.38 -4.53 2.41
CA ALA A 70 1.76 -3.41 1.68
C ALA A 70 0.43 -3.82 1.04
N LEU A 71 0.34 -5.04 0.48
CA LEU A 71 -0.93 -5.58 -0.01
C LEU A 71 -1.96 -5.71 1.11
N THR A 72 -1.61 -6.32 2.26
CA THR A 72 -2.56 -6.45 3.38
C THR A 72 -3.11 -5.09 3.81
N LEU A 73 -2.26 -4.06 3.90
CA LEU A 73 -2.71 -2.71 4.19
C LEU A 73 -3.61 -2.13 3.08
N LEU A 74 -3.23 -2.34 1.82
CA LEU A 74 -4.00 -1.91 0.65
C LEU A 74 -5.42 -2.49 0.69
N TRP A 75 -5.55 -3.80 0.93
CA TRP A 75 -6.84 -4.48 1.06
C TRP A 75 -7.70 -3.91 2.19
N SER A 76 -7.11 -3.52 3.32
CA SER A 76 -7.86 -2.93 4.43
C SER A 76 -8.29 -1.48 4.22
N SER A 77 -7.60 -0.76 3.35
CA SER A 77 -7.76 0.70 3.15
C SER A 77 -8.50 1.06 1.86
N VAL A 78 -9.02 0.06 1.13
CA VAL A 78 -9.75 0.25 -0.13
C VAL A 78 -11.23 -0.13 0.06
N SER A 79 -12.13 0.62 -0.57
CA SER A 79 -13.57 0.31 -0.57
C SER A 79 -13.87 -0.92 -1.44
N THR A 80 -14.98 -1.61 -1.13
CA THR A 80 -15.40 -2.84 -1.82
C THR A 80 -15.64 -2.64 -3.31
N GLU A 81 -15.90 -1.40 -3.76
CA GLU A 81 -16.06 -1.05 -5.18
C GLU A 81 -14.82 -1.35 -6.05
N PHE A 82 -13.66 -1.58 -5.45
CA PHE A 82 -12.40 -1.91 -6.15
C PHE A 82 -11.93 -3.36 -5.94
N GLU A 83 -12.73 -4.24 -5.31
CA GLU A 83 -12.35 -5.64 -5.08
C GLU A 83 -11.89 -6.34 -6.36
N GLY A 84 -12.55 -6.08 -7.50
CA GLY A 84 -12.14 -6.64 -8.79
C GLY A 84 -10.71 -6.26 -9.19
N VAL A 85 -10.28 -5.02 -8.92
CA VAL A 85 -8.90 -4.56 -9.19
C VAL A 85 -7.90 -5.31 -8.31
N LEU A 86 -8.23 -5.47 -7.02
CA LEU A 86 -7.38 -6.14 -6.05
C LEU A 86 -7.25 -7.65 -6.34
N LEU A 87 -8.36 -8.31 -6.71
CA LEU A 87 -8.38 -9.74 -7.06
C LEU A 87 -7.55 -10.03 -8.31
N ASN A 88 -7.68 -9.19 -9.35
CA ASN A 88 -6.93 -9.35 -10.60
C ASN A 88 -5.42 -9.15 -10.43
N ASN A 89 -4.99 -8.44 -9.37
CA ASN A 89 -3.59 -8.07 -9.14
C ASN A 89 -3.04 -8.58 -7.80
N LYS A 90 -3.68 -9.59 -7.18
CA LYS A 90 -3.46 -10.05 -5.80
C LYS A 90 -2.01 -10.38 -5.40
N SER A 91 -1.11 -10.59 -6.36
CA SER A 91 0.30 -10.92 -6.12
C SER A 91 1.25 -9.72 -6.15
N SER A 92 0.80 -8.56 -6.62
CA SER A 92 1.66 -7.40 -6.87
C SER A 92 1.03 -6.12 -6.33
N PHE A 93 1.63 -5.55 -5.29
CA PHE A 93 1.24 -4.24 -4.78
C PHE A 93 1.28 -3.18 -5.88
N TYR A 94 2.36 -3.13 -6.65
CA TYR A 94 2.54 -2.16 -7.74
C TYR A 94 1.40 -2.24 -8.76
N ASN A 95 0.99 -3.44 -9.17
CA ASN A 95 -0.09 -3.58 -10.16
C ASN A 95 -1.44 -3.18 -9.56
N CYS A 96 -1.71 -3.50 -8.30
CA CYS A 96 -2.91 -3.02 -7.61
C CYS A 96 -2.90 -1.48 -7.54
N TRP A 97 -1.78 -0.88 -7.14
CA TRP A 97 -1.60 0.57 -7.04
C TRP A 97 -1.93 1.29 -8.36
N VAL A 98 -1.34 0.82 -9.45
CA VAL A 98 -1.59 1.35 -10.80
C VAL A 98 -3.05 1.15 -11.21
N GLY A 99 -3.60 -0.05 -10.98
CA GLY A 99 -4.99 -0.37 -11.32
C GLY A 99 -6.00 0.52 -10.60
N LEU A 100 -5.78 0.77 -9.30
CA LEU A 100 -6.64 1.65 -8.50
C LEU A 100 -6.58 3.10 -9.03
N GLY A 101 -5.37 3.59 -9.34
CA GLY A 101 -5.20 4.91 -9.95
C GLY A 101 -5.95 5.05 -11.26
N ASN A 102 -5.87 4.03 -12.13
CA ASN A 102 -6.59 4.01 -13.40
C ASN A 102 -8.11 4.06 -13.20
N CYS A 103 -8.64 3.25 -12.27
CA CYS A 103 -10.08 3.25 -11.96
C CYS A 103 -10.58 4.55 -11.33
N CYS A 104 -9.70 5.31 -10.66
CA CYS A 104 -10.01 6.62 -10.10
C CYS A 104 -9.74 7.79 -11.07
N GLY A 105 -9.49 7.50 -12.36
CA GLY A 105 -9.35 8.53 -13.37
C GLY A 105 -7.97 9.17 -13.47
N LYS A 106 -6.91 8.59 -12.88
CA LYS A 106 -5.51 9.05 -13.05
C LYS A 106 -5.09 9.10 -14.54
N ASN A 107 -5.72 8.29 -15.39
CA ASN A 107 -5.54 8.27 -16.84
C ASN A 107 -6.80 8.70 -17.63
N SER A 108 -7.81 9.30 -16.99
CA SER A 108 -8.95 9.90 -17.72
C SER A 108 -8.52 11.23 -18.32
N VAL A 109 -7.72 11.16 -19.39
CA VAL A 109 -7.76 12.21 -20.41
C VAL A 109 -9.11 12.05 -21.07
N VAL A 110 -10.07 12.88 -20.65
CA VAL A 110 -11.28 13.08 -21.45
C VAL A 110 -10.79 13.66 -22.77
N ALA A 111 -10.70 12.82 -23.80
CA ALA A 111 -10.63 13.30 -25.17
C ALA A 111 -11.96 13.98 -25.45
N ILE A 112 -12.00 15.30 -25.25
CA ILE A 112 -13.07 16.14 -25.77
C ILE A 112 -12.79 16.22 -27.27
N CYS A 113 -13.56 15.46 -28.05
CA CYS A 113 -13.72 15.71 -29.49
C CYS A 113 -14.80 16.78 -29.69
#